data_AF-A0AAN5D0U7-F1
#
_entry.id   AF-A0AAN5D0U7-F1
#
_cell.length_a   1.000
_cell.length_b   1.000
_cell.length_c   1.000
_cell.angle_alpha   90.00
_cell.angle_beta   90.00
_cell.angle_gamma   90.00
#
_symmetry.space_group_name_H-M   'P 1'
#
loop_
_entity.id
_entity.type
_entity.pdbx_description
1 polymer ?
#
loop_
_entity_poly.entity_id
_entity_poly.type
_entity_poly.pdbx_seq_one_letter_code
_entity_poly.pdbx_strand_id
1 'polypeptide(L)'
;NFESIFCSDYTLPHILKLADQFQMERVLKQAEKHLKHSTGFDEMKKLLFADKYRLTSLRDYCLGSFTNLTGLAAKLKSSPEVANFSDGMKAMILQKVADL
;
A
#
# COMPACT_ATOMS: atom_id res chain seq x y z
N ASN A 1 2.57 -6.06 27.00
CA ASN A 1 2.14 -5.37 25.77
C ASN A 1 2.16 -6.34 24.60
N PHE A 2 1.00 -6.88 24.23
CA PHE A 2 0.83 -7.80 23.09
C PHE A 2 0.85 -7.09 21.72
N GLU A 3 0.92 -5.75 21.70
CA GLU A 3 0.77 -4.94 20.49
C GLU A 3 1.98 -4.95 19.54
N SER A 4 3.20 -5.25 20.01
CA SER A 4 4.40 -5.14 19.16
C SER A 4 4.80 -6.43 18.46
N ILE A 5 4.15 -7.56 18.74
CA ILE A 5 4.68 -8.89 18.39
C ILE A 5 4.16 -9.43 17.04
N PHE A 6 3.05 -8.90 16.48
CA PHE A 6 2.38 -9.59 15.37
C PHE A 6 2.68 -9.10 13.95
N CYS A 7 3.00 -7.82 13.69
CA CYS A 7 3.24 -7.33 12.33
C CYS A 7 4.73 -7.08 12.08
N SER A 8 5.48 -8.13 11.73
CA SER A 8 6.76 -7.96 11.04
C SER A 8 6.51 -7.82 9.54
N ASP A 9 7.43 -7.24 8.79
CA ASP A 9 7.31 -7.19 7.32
C ASP A 9 7.19 -8.60 6.71
N TYR A 10 7.77 -9.62 7.34
CA TYR A 10 7.66 -11.02 6.93
C TYR A 10 6.23 -11.60 7.11
N THR A 11 5.59 -11.32 8.24
CA THR A 11 4.26 -11.88 8.56
C THR A 11 3.10 -11.06 7.98
N LEU A 12 3.37 -9.79 7.65
CA LEU A 12 2.35 -8.82 7.24
C LEU A 12 1.49 -9.25 6.05
N PRO A 13 2.02 -9.84 4.94
CA PRO A 13 1.18 -10.25 3.83
C PRO A 13 0.16 -11.33 4.21
N HIS A 14 0.55 -12.24 5.11
CA HIS A 14 -0.32 -13.30 5.62
C HIS A 14 -1.40 -12.73 6.54
N ILE A 15 -1.02 -11.78 7.40
CA ILE A 15 -1.94 -11.10 8.31
C ILE A 15 -2.96 -10.29 7.54
N LEU A 16 -2.55 -9.53 6.52
CA LEU A 16 -3.48 -8.79 5.67
C LEU A 16 -4.49 -9.71 4.99
N LYS A 17 -4.03 -10.85 4.45
CA LYS A 17 -4.91 -11.85 3.83
C LYS A 17 -5.93 -12.40 4.82
N LEU A 18 -5.49 -12.83 6.00
CA LEU A 18 -6.38 -13.37 7.03
C LEU A 18 -7.34 -12.31 7.55
N ALA A 19 -6.84 -11.11 7.83
CA ALA A 19 -7.65 -10.03 8.36
C ALA A 19 -8.75 -9.58 7.38
N ASP A 20 -8.45 -9.54 6.08
CA ASP A 20 -9.45 -9.30 5.03
C ASP A 20 -10.48 -10.44 4.96
N GLN A 21 -10.02 -11.70 4.93
CA GLN A 21 -10.89 -12.88 4.87
C GLN A 21 -11.85 -13.00 6.05
N PHE A 22 -11.38 -12.68 7.26
CA PHE A 22 -12.16 -12.76 8.50
C PHE A 22 -12.76 -11.42 8.93
N GLN A 23 -12.70 -10.39 8.08
CA GLN A 23 -13.24 -9.05 8.34
C GLN A 23 -12.74 -8.42 9.66
N MET A 24 -11.47 -8.65 9.98
CA MET A 24 -10.82 -8.19 11.20
C MET A 24 -10.36 -6.73 11.06
N GLU A 25 -11.31 -5.80 11.06
CA GLU A 25 -11.02 -4.37 10.80
C GLU A 25 -9.93 -3.77 11.70
N ARG A 26 -9.91 -4.13 12.99
CA ARG A 26 -8.89 -3.64 13.93
C ARG A 26 -7.49 -4.09 13.53
N VAL A 27 -7.36 -5.31 13.00
CA VAL A 27 -6.09 -5.85 12.53
C VAL A 27 -5.68 -5.19 11.22
N LEU A 28 -6.62 -4.96 10.29
CA LEU A 28 -6.34 -4.21 9.05
C LEU A 28 -5.84 -2.79 9.35
N LYS A 29 -6.48 -2.07 10.28
CA LYS A 29 -6.04 -0.72 10.70
C LYS A 29 -4.63 -0.74 11.31
N GLN A 30 -4.29 -1.75 12.11
CA GLN A 30 -2.96 -1.89 12.68
C GLN A 30 -1.90 -2.24 11.62
N ALA A 31 -2.23 -3.15 10.70
CA ALA A 31 -1.37 -3.51 9.57
C ALA A 31 -1.14 -2.31 8.64
N GLU A 32 -2.17 -1.50 8.38
CA GLU A 32 -2.08 -0.26 7.62
C GLU A 32 -1.12 0.75 8.28
N LYS A 33 -1.23 0.92 9.61
CA LYS A 33 -0.30 1.78 10.37
C LYS A 33 1.13 1.26 10.27
N HIS A 34 1.34 -0.05 10.34
CA HIS A 34 2.67 -0.66 10.16
C HIS A 34 3.22 -0.39 8.75
N LEU A 35 2.42 -0.62 7.70
CA LEU A 35 2.81 -0.39 6.30
C LEU A 35 3.29 1.04 6.05
N LYS A 36 2.65 2.05 6.66
CA LYS A 36 3.08 3.45 6.50
C LYS A 36 4.51 3.69 7.00
N HIS A 37 4.90 3.05 8.10
CA HIS A 37 6.22 3.24 8.73
C HIS A 37 7.26 2.20 8.33
N SER A 38 6.84 1.10 7.69
CA SER A 38 7.74 0.03 7.25
C SER A 38 8.71 0.51 6.18
N THR A 39 9.97 0.11 6.31
CA THR A 39 11.03 0.29 5.30
C THR A 39 11.27 -0.95 4.46
N GLY A 40 10.68 -2.11 4.81
CA GLY A 40 10.81 -3.35 4.07
C GLY A 40 9.97 -3.43 2.79
N PHE A 41 9.09 -2.45 2.56
CA PHE A 41 8.29 -2.33 1.35
C PHE A 41 8.50 -0.96 0.71
N ASP A 42 8.64 -0.93 -0.60
CA ASP A 42 8.61 0.32 -1.35
C ASP A 42 7.16 0.83 -1.53
N GLU A 43 7.04 2.03 -2.11
CA GLU A 43 5.77 2.71 -2.31
C GLU A 43 4.83 1.92 -3.24
N MET A 44 5.35 1.27 -4.27
CA MET A 44 4.53 0.52 -5.24
C MET A 44 3.99 -0.76 -4.62
N LYS A 45 4.79 -1.43 -3.78
CA LYS A 45 4.34 -2.58 -3.00
C LYS A 45 3.30 -2.22 -1.95
N LYS A 46 3.48 -1.08 -1.28
CA LYS A 46 2.47 -0.54 -0.37
C LYS A 46 1.17 -0.19 -1.10
N LEU A 47 1.25 0.43 -2.29
CA LEU A 47 0.08 0.69 -3.13
C LEU A 47 -0.63 -0.60 -3.56
N LEU A 48 0.12 -1.67 -3.88
CA LEU A 48 -0.49 -2.96 -4.21
C LEU A 48 -1.27 -3.55 -3.04
N PHE A 49 -0.73 -3.47 -1.82
CA PHE A 49 -1.48 -3.87 -0.62
C PHE A 49 -2.70 -2.99 -0.38
N ALA A 50 -2.55 -1.67 -0.58
CA ALA A 50 -3.64 -0.73 -0.43
C ALA A 50 -4.79 -1.01 -1.40
N ASP A 51 -4.48 -1.32 -2.65
CA ASP A 51 -5.44 -1.72 -3.67
C ASP A 51 -6.15 -3.02 -3.27
N LYS A 52 -5.36 -4.06 -3.00
CA LYS A 52 -5.88 -5.41 -2.74
C LYS A 52 -6.78 -5.48 -1.51
N TYR A 53 -6.42 -4.79 -0.43
CA TYR A 53 -7.11 -4.84 0.86
C TYR A 53 -7.90 -3.57 1.17
N ARG A 54 -8.13 -2.71 0.17
CA ARG A 54 -8.95 -1.48 0.27
C ARG A 54 -8.48 -0.52 1.38
N LEU A 55 -7.17 -0.42 1.59
CA LEU A 55 -6.54 0.43 2.61
C LEU A 55 -6.37 1.85 2.08
N THR A 56 -7.45 2.62 2.10
CA THR A 56 -7.49 3.97 1.49
C THR A 56 -6.50 4.94 2.14
N SER A 57 -6.29 4.86 3.45
CA SER A 57 -5.37 5.76 4.14
C SER A 57 -3.91 5.50 3.78
N LEU A 58 -3.54 4.24 3.49
CA LEU A 58 -2.22 3.88 2.96
C LEU A 58 -2.06 4.32 1.51
N ARG A 59 -3.08 4.12 0.68
CA ARG A 59 -3.07 4.62 -0.71
C ARG A 59 -2.77 6.11 -0.74
N ASP A 60 -3.53 6.90 0.00
CA ASP A 60 -3.41 8.35 -0.02
C ASP A 60 -2.05 8.80 0.54
N TYR A 61 -1.54 8.11 1.57
CA TYR A 61 -0.18 8.32 2.09
C TYR A 61 0.91 8.06 1.03
N CYS A 62 0.84 6.92 0.34
CA CYS A 62 1.82 6.56 -0.68
C CYS A 62 1.73 7.47 -1.91
N LEU A 63 0.53 7.76 -2.42
CA LEU A 63 0.36 8.71 -3.52
C LEU A 63 0.85 10.11 -3.11
N GLY A 64 0.62 10.53 -1.87
CA GLY A 64 1.10 11.79 -1.32
C GLY A 64 2.63 11.91 -1.26
N SER A 65 3.37 10.81 -1.14
CA SER A 65 4.84 10.82 -1.15
C SER A 65 5.46 11.17 -2.51
N PHE A 66 4.68 11.04 -3.60
CA PHE A 66 5.13 11.46 -4.92
C PHE A 66 4.88 12.96 -5.09
N THR A 67 5.98 13.73 -5.15
CA THR A 67 5.97 15.19 -5.27
C THR A 67 6.30 15.69 -6.67
N ASN A 68 6.71 14.81 -7.59
CA ASN A 68 7.04 15.17 -8.95
C ASN A 68 6.76 14.02 -9.91
N LEU A 69 6.45 14.38 -11.17
CA LEU A 69 6.10 13.43 -12.22
C LEU A 69 7.25 12.46 -12.54
N THR A 70 8.49 12.95 -12.58
CA THR A 70 9.65 12.13 -12.93
C THR A 70 9.86 10.97 -11.97
N GLY A 71 9.77 11.21 -10.66
CA GLY A 71 9.91 10.18 -9.63
C GLY A 71 8.80 9.14 -9.67
N LEU A 72 7.55 9.58 -9.88
CA LEU A 72 6.41 8.68 -10.04
C LEU A 72 6.57 7.81 -11.30
N ALA A 73 6.88 8.44 -12.45
CA ALA A 73 7.08 7.74 -13.71
C ALA A 73 8.24 6.72 -13.64
N ALA A 74 9.32 7.03 -12.93
CA ALA A 74 10.42 6.10 -12.72
C ALA A 74 9.96 4.85 -11.95
N LYS A 75 9.23 5.02 -10.85
CA LYS A 75 8.68 3.91 -10.07
C LYS A 75 7.68 3.08 -10.85
N LEU A 76 6.84 3.72 -11.67
CA LEU A 76 5.86 3.00 -12.51
C LEU A 76 6.53 2.12 -13.56
N LYS A 77 7.70 2.52 -14.08
CA LYS A 77 8.46 1.74 -15.05
C LYS A 77 9.27 0.60 -14.41
N SER A 78 9.78 0.81 -13.19
CA SER A 78 10.68 -0.15 -12.55
C SER A 78 9.97 -1.24 -11.74
N SER A 79 8.71 -1.03 -11.36
CA SER A 79 8.05 -1.87 -10.34
C SER A 79 7.12 -2.92 -10.98
N PRO A 80 7.34 -4.23 -10.74
CA PRO A 80 6.47 -5.29 -11.28
C PRO A 80 5.03 -5.24 -10.73
N GLU A 81 4.83 -4.59 -9.58
CA GLU A 81 3.52 -4.40 -8.93
C GLU A 81 2.48 -3.75 -9.84
N VAL A 82 2.92 -2.86 -10.75
CA VAL A 82 2.03 -2.05 -11.60
C VAL A 82 1.14 -2.91 -12.49
N ALA A 83 1.64 -4.08 -12.92
CA ALA A 83 0.87 -5.03 -13.72
C ALA A 83 -0.34 -5.61 -12.95
N ASN A 84 -0.26 -5.64 -11.62
CA ASN A 84 -1.26 -6.25 -10.74
C ASN A 84 -2.25 -5.24 -10.13
N PHE A 85 -2.13 -3.96 -10.47
CA PHE A 85 -3.10 -2.96 -10.04
C PHE A 85 -4.46 -3.15 -10.71
N SER A 86 -5.50 -3.00 -9.91
CA SER A 86 -6.87 -2.85 -10.38
C SER A 86 -7.01 -1.60 -11.25
N ASP A 87 -8.06 -1.57 -12.08
CA ASP A 87 -8.34 -0.38 -12.91
C ASP A 87 -8.64 0.85 -12.03
N GLY A 88 -9.23 0.63 -10.85
CA GLY A 88 -9.44 1.69 -9.86
C GLY A 88 -8.13 2.29 -9.37
N MET A 89 -7.13 1.46 -9.03
CA MET A 89 -5.83 1.96 -8.61
C MET A 89 -5.08 2.65 -9.75
N LYS A 90 -5.14 2.12 -10.98
CA LYS A 90 -4.57 2.79 -12.16
C LYS A 90 -5.20 4.15 -12.39
N ALA A 91 -6.51 4.27 -12.26
CA ALA A 91 -7.22 5.56 -12.37
C ALA A 91 -6.75 6.55 -11.29
N MET A 92 -6.59 6.12 -10.04
CA MET A 92 -6.08 6.98 -8.96
C MET A 92 -4.63 7.43 -9.21
N ILE A 93 -3.78 6.55 -9.75
CA ILE A 93 -2.40 6.92 -10.13
C ILE A 93 -2.41 7.93 -11.27
N LEU A 94 -3.25 7.74 -12.29
CA LEU A 94 -3.39 8.68 -13.41
C LEU A 94 -3.92 10.04 -12.93
N GLN A 95 -4.87 10.06 -11.99
CA GLN A 95 -5.32 11.30 -11.35
C GLN A 95 -4.15 11.98 -10.64
N LYS A 96 -3.36 11.24 -9.87
CA LYS A 96 -2.16 11.79 -9.21
C LYS A 96 -1.13 12.33 -10.20
N VAL A 97 -0.99 11.70 -11.37
CA VAL A 97 -0.14 12.22 -12.47
C VAL A 97 -0.66 13.55 -13.00
N ALA A 98 -1.98 13.71 -13.13
CA ALA A 98 -2.59 14.96 -13.58
C ALA A 98 -2.47 16.10 -12.55
N ASP A 99 -2.37 15.76 -11.26
CA ASP A 99 -2.23 16.72 -10.16
C ASP A 99 -0.78 17.15 -9.88
N LEU A 100 0.21 16.55 -10.56
CA LEU A 100 1.65 16.79 -10.38
C LEU A 100 2.23 17.72 -11.46
#